data_AF-A0A496R3Q4-F1
#
_entry.id   AF-A0A496R3Q4-F1
#
_cell.length_a   1.000
_cell.length_b   1.000
_cell.length_c   1.000
_cell.angle_alpha   90.00
_cell.angle_beta   90.00
_cell.angle_gamma   90.00
#
_symmetry.space_group_name_H-M   'P 1'
#
loop_
_entity.id
_entity.type
_entity.pdbx_description
1 polymer ?
#
loop_
_entity_poly.entity_id
_entity_poly.type
_entity_poly.pdbx_seq_one_letter_code
_entity_poly.pdbx_strand_id
1 'polypeptide(L)'
;MAVCSFSGSSGHIFCNLLACTLRRLSGRLRRKAPLRIGPDLIHLSLLLLIVAGGFTLFSRQETVVFLAEGGGFELPDGKTIRLKNFDFEMYDDGRPKDWISRVEVLNGKDVEKTFSIEVNKPLRVGRYRIFQSSYKNDAVAVFERDGEKVTIKPGEAMPFEGGFIGFLEYQSTPEGNAAVFIQEKDGKRTQISLFAGEDFSGILLSDLLVHSESGLQVVTQKGIILIYLSLILLCIGMFLSFYQKLGDMN
;
A
#
# COMPACT_ATOMS: atom_id res chain seq x y z
N MET A 1 -5.62 9.51 -15.33
CA MET A 1 -6.03 8.21 -15.91
C MET A 1 -4.81 7.65 -16.65
N ALA A 2 -4.00 6.86 -15.97
CA ALA A 2 -2.78 6.31 -16.57
C ALA A 2 -3.19 5.19 -17.55
N VAL A 3 -3.18 5.53 -18.84
CA VAL A 3 -3.23 4.52 -19.89
C VAL A 3 -1.92 3.76 -19.76
N CYS A 4 -1.96 2.55 -19.20
CA CYS A 4 -0.88 1.60 -19.37
C CYS A 4 -0.69 1.43 -20.87
N SER A 5 0.36 2.06 -21.41
CA SER A 5 0.87 1.78 -22.75
C SER A 5 1.20 0.30 -22.77
N PHE A 6 0.26 -0.51 -23.25
CA PHE A 6 0.46 -1.93 -23.51
C PHE A 6 1.57 -2.00 -24.54
N SER A 7 2.79 -2.20 -24.06
CA SER A 7 4.00 -2.23 -24.86
C SER A 7 3.80 -3.19 -26.04
N GLY A 8 4.11 -2.73 -27.25
CA GLY A 8 3.74 -3.40 -28.50
C GLY A 8 4.09 -4.89 -28.56
N SER A 9 5.15 -5.33 -27.88
CA SER A 9 5.58 -6.73 -27.82
C SER A 9 4.51 -7.70 -27.28
N SER A 10 3.79 -7.34 -26.21
CA SER A 10 2.80 -8.23 -25.59
C SER A 10 1.55 -8.41 -26.46
N GLY A 11 1.13 -7.35 -27.16
CA GLY A 11 0.00 -7.38 -28.08
C GLY A 11 0.28 -8.22 -29.32
N HIS A 12 1.50 -8.13 -29.87
CA HIS A 12 1.92 -8.93 -31.02
C HIS A 12 1.93 -10.43 -30.71
N ILE A 13 2.41 -10.81 -29.52
CA ILE A 13 2.40 -12.21 -29.07
C ILE A 13 0.97 -12.75 -28.97
N PHE A 14 0.07 -11.99 -28.34
CA PHE A 14 -1.33 -12.40 -28.20
C PHE A 14 -2.02 -12.57 -29.56
N CYS A 15 -1.89 -11.59 -30.46
CA CYS A 15 -2.49 -11.66 -31.80
C CYS A 15 -1.92 -12.82 -32.62
N ASN A 16 -0.61 -13.09 -32.54
CA ASN A 16 0.01 -14.22 -33.23
C ASN A 16 -0.51 -15.56 -32.68
N LEU A 17 -0.53 -15.73 -31.35
CA LEU A 17 -1.08 -16.91 -30.70
C LEU A 17 -2.56 -17.12 -31.04
N LEU A 18 -3.35 -16.05 -31.02
CA LEU A 18 -4.76 -16.09 -31.36
C LEU A 18 -4.96 -16.50 -32.83
N ALA A 19 -4.23 -15.89 -33.76
CA ALA A 19 -4.28 -16.24 -35.18
C ALA A 19 -3.87 -17.70 -35.41
N CYS A 20 -2.81 -18.17 -34.77
CA CYS A 20 -2.37 -19.57 -34.81
C CYS A 20 -3.46 -20.52 -34.28
N THR A 21 -4.07 -20.17 -33.16
CA THR A 21 -5.15 -20.95 -32.54
C THR A 21 -6.37 -21.02 -33.44
N LEU A 22 -6.83 -19.88 -33.98
CA LEU A 22 -7.98 -19.79 -34.87
C LEU A 22 -7.73 -20.53 -36.20
N ARG A 23 -6.55 -20.37 -36.81
CA ARG A 23 -6.18 -21.08 -38.05
C ARG A 23 -6.16 -22.59 -37.84
N ARG A 24 -5.64 -23.03 -36.69
CA ARG A 24 -5.56 -24.46 -36.34
C ARG A 24 -6.93 -25.06 -36.06
N LEU A 25 -7.76 -24.39 -35.27
CA LEU A 25 -9.10 -24.85 -34.94
C LEU A 25 -9.99 -24.88 -36.19
N SER A 26 -10.01 -23.80 -36.97
CA SER A 26 -10.79 -23.74 -38.23
C SER A 26 -10.32 -24.77 -39.27
N GLY A 27 -9.02 -24.99 -39.41
CA GLY A 27 -8.46 -26.03 -40.29
C GLY A 27 -8.91 -27.45 -39.90
N ARG A 28 -9.03 -27.74 -38.61
CA ARG A 28 -9.51 -29.05 -38.12
C ARG A 28 -11.01 -29.22 -38.31
N LEU A 29 -11.82 -28.22 -37.96
CA LEU A 29 -13.27 -28.25 -38.18
C LEU A 29 -13.60 -28.48 -39.66
N ARG A 30 -12.86 -27.83 -40.57
CA ARG A 30 -13.03 -28.04 -42.03
C ARG A 30 -12.61 -29.43 -42.51
N ARG A 31 -11.62 -30.07 -41.87
CA ARG A 31 -11.04 -31.35 -42.32
C ARG A 31 -11.57 -32.58 -41.58
N LYS A 32 -12.46 -32.45 -40.58
CA LYS A 32 -12.92 -33.53 -39.69
C LYS A 32 -11.78 -34.41 -39.13
N ALA A 33 -10.62 -33.80 -38.90
CA ALA A 33 -9.43 -34.51 -38.44
C ALA A 33 -9.54 -34.92 -36.95
N PRO A 34 -8.86 -36.00 -36.52
CA PRO A 34 -8.90 -36.46 -35.14
C PRO A 34 -8.38 -35.40 -34.15
N LEU A 35 -8.98 -35.37 -32.96
CA LEU A 35 -8.73 -34.37 -31.92
C LEU A 35 -7.37 -34.61 -31.23
N ARG A 36 -6.31 -33.93 -31.69
CA ARG A 36 -5.08 -33.74 -30.90
C ARG A 36 -5.28 -32.63 -29.87
N ILE A 37 -5.87 -33.00 -28.74
CA ILE A 37 -6.34 -32.09 -27.68
C ILE A 37 -5.18 -31.39 -26.94
N GLY A 38 -4.05 -32.07 -26.72
CA GLY A 38 -2.96 -31.54 -25.87
C GLY A 38 -2.42 -30.18 -26.34
N PRO A 39 -1.90 -30.08 -27.58
CA PRO A 39 -1.39 -28.82 -28.09
C PRO A 39 -2.45 -27.71 -28.24
N ASP A 40 -3.73 -28.03 -28.44
CA ASP A 40 -4.79 -27.03 -28.50
C ASP A 40 -5.08 -26.45 -27.11
N LEU A 41 -5.07 -27.30 -26.09
CA LEU A 41 -5.25 -26.90 -24.70
C LEU A 41 -4.11 -26.00 -24.21
N ILE A 42 -2.88 -26.23 -24.69
CA ILE A 42 -1.73 -25.33 -24.42
C ILE A 42 -1.99 -23.93 -25.00
N HIS A 43 -2.43 -23.82 -26.25
CA HIS A 43 -2.67 -22.51 -26.86
C HIS A 43 -3.84 -21.77 -26.18
N LEU A 44 -4.92 -22.49 -25.88
CA LEU A 44 -6.08 -21.91 -25.21
C LEU A 44 -5.75 -21.46 -23.79
N SER A 45 -4.99 -22.25 -23.02
CA SER A 45 -4.58 -21.89 -21.66
C SER A 45 -3.64 -20.68 -21.64
N LEU A 46 -2.74 -20.53 -22.61
CA LEU A 46 -1.90 -19.34 -22.74
C LEU A 46 -2.73 -18.09 -23.07
N LEU A 47 -3.70 -18.19 -23.98
CA LEU A 47 -4.61 -17.08 -24.28
C LEU A 47 -5.44 -16.71 -23.04
N LEU A 48 -5.97 -17.70 -22.33
CA LEU A 48 -6.72 -17.48 -21.09
C LEU A 48 -5.84 -16.85 -20.00
N LEU A 49 -4.58 -17.27 -19.88
CA LEU A 49 -3.62 -16.72 -18.91
C LEU A 49 -3.35 -15.24 -19.18
N ILE A 50 -3.14 -14.86 -20.45
CA ILE A 50 -2.92 -13.45 -20.84
C ILE A 50 -4.16 -12.61 -20.50
N VAL A 51 -5.36 -13.08 -20.85
CA VAL A 51 -6.61 -12.37 -20.55
C VAL A 51 -6.85 -12.28 -19.04
N ALA A 52 -6.64 -13.36 -18.31
CA ALA A 52 -6.78 -13.42 -16.85
C ALA A 52 -5.78 -12.50 -16.14
N GLY A 53 -4.53 -12.45 -16.61
CA GLY A 53 -3.50 -11.53 -16.12
C GLY A 53 -3.90 -10.08 -16.36
N GLY A 54 -4.34 -9.76 -17.57
CA GLY A 54 -4.88 -8.44 -17.91
C GLY A 54 -6.05 -8.04 -17.00
N PHE A 55 -7.06 -8.90 -16.87
CA PHE A 55 -8.21 -8.68 -15.99
C PHE A 55 -7.79 -8.47 -14.52
N THR A 56 -6.84 -9.27 -14.03
CA THR A 56 -6.32 -9.13 -12.66
C THR A 56 -5.69 -7.77 -12.44
N LEU A 57 -4.87 -7.29 -13.38
CA LEU A 57 -4.25 -5.96 -13.34
C LEU A 57 -5.29 -4.84 -13.38
N PHE A 58 -6.25 -4.91 -14.30
CA PHE A 58 -7.32 -3.90 -14.41
C PHE A 58 -8.25 -3.87 -13.19
N SER A 59 -8.41 -5.02 -12.51
CA SER A 59 -9.25 -5.11 -11.31
C SER A 59 -8.55 -4.71 -10.02
N ARG A 60 -7.23 -4.42 -10.07
CA ARG A 60 -6.44 -4.09 -8.88
C ARG A 60 -6.80 -2.69 -8.41
N GLN A 61 -7.23 -2.59 -7.16
CA GLN A 61 -7.50 -1.32 -6.49
C GLN A 61 -6.61 -1.22 -5.26
N GLU A 62 -6.00 -0.05 -5.08
CA GLU A 62 -5.07 0.22 -3.99
C GLU A 62 -5.42 1.55 -3.33
N THR A 63 -5.33 1.58 -2.01
CA THR A 63 -5.47 2.81 -1.23
C THR A 63 -4.48 2.76 -0.09
N VAL A 64 -3.75 3.85 0.11
CA VAL A 64 -2.85 4.01 1.25
C VAL A 64 -3.58 4.86 2.29
N VAL A 65 -3.58 4.39 3.52
CA VAL A 65 -4.18 5.10 4.66
C VAL A 65 -3.12 5.26 5.74
N PHE A 66 -3.09 6.44 6.36
CA PHE A 66 -2.25 6.70 7.54
C PHE A 66 -3.14 6.69 8.77
N LEU A 67 -2.81 5.86 9.75
CA LEU A 67 -3.55 5.74 10.98
C LEU A 67 -2.62 6.03 12.16
N ALA A 68 -3.03 6.98 13.02
CA ALA A 68 -2.50 7.12 14.38
C ALA A 68 -3.15 6.08 15.30
N GLU A 69 -2.57 5.85 16.48
CA GLU A 69 -3.16 4.97 17.48
C GLU A 69 -4.60 5.41 17.85
N GLY A 70 -5.53 4.47 17.89
CA GLY A 70 -6.98 4.72 18.03
C GLY A 70 -7.69 5.08 16.72
N GLY A 71 -6.96 5.49 15.68
CA GLY A 71 -7.47 5.81 14.36
C GLY A 71 -8.04 4.57 13.64
N GLY A 72 -9.09 4.77 12.85
CA GLY A 72 -9.74 3.69 12.11
C GLY A 72 -10.02 4.02 10.65
N PHE A 73 -10.03 2.98 9.82
CA PHE A 73 -10.38 3.05 8.42
C PHE A 73 -11.49 2.04 8.09
N GLU A 74 -12.56 2.50 7.45
CA GLU A 74 -13.65 1.65 7.02
C GLU A 74 -13.36 1.04 5.64
N LEU A 75 -13.39 -0.28 5.57
CA LEU A 75 -13.28 -1.03 4.34
C LEU A 75 -14.59 -0.92 3.55
N PRO A 76 -14.53 -1.01 2.20
CA PRO A 76 -15.74 -0.95 1.35
C PRO A 76 -16.79 -2.06 1.58
N ASP A 77 -16.51 -3.06 2.42
CA ASP A 77 -17.47 -4.09 2.83
C ASP A 77 -18.13 -3.81 4.19
N GLY A 78 -17.86 -2.65 4.80
CA GLY A 78 -18.43 -2.21 6.08
C GLY A 78 -17.64 -2.65 7.31
N LYS A 79 -16.55 -3.42 7.16
CA LYS A 79 -15.65 -3.72 8.28
C LYS A 79 -14.73 -2.53 8.57
N THR A 80 -14.39 -2.31 9.83
CA THR A 80 -13.44 -1.24 10.21
C THR A 80 -12.13 -1.85 10.68
N ILE A 81 -11.01 -1.34 10.18
CA ILE A 81 -9.68 -1.63 10.70
C ILE A 81 -9.30 -0.48 11.63
N ARG A 82 -9.08 -0.76 12.91
CA ARG A 82 -8.60 0.22 13.89
C ARG A 82 -7.17 -0.09 14.28
N LEU A 83 -6.30 0.92 14.25
CA LEU A 83 -4.96 0.78 14.78
C LEU A 83 -5.03 0.86 16.31
N LYS A 84 -4.69 -0.23 16.98
CA LYS A 84 -4.65 -0.28 18.44
C LYS A 84 -3.36 0.33 18.96
N ASN A 85 -2.25 -0.05 18.34
CA ASN A 85 -0.93 0.38 18.74
C ASN A 85 0.07 0.23 17.59
N PHE A 86 1.08 1.09 17.58
CA PHE A 86 2.16 1.10 16.60
C PHE A 86 3.51 1.06 17.32
N ASP A 87 4.16 -0.10 17.29
CA ASP A 87 5.52 -0.24 17.83
C ASP A 87 6.52 0.18 16.76
N PHE A 88 7.45 1.07 17.09
CA PHE A 88 8.52 1.51 16.20
C PHE A 88 9.88 1.28 16.87
N GLU A 89 10.67 0.35 16.35
CA GLU A 89 12.03 0.07 16.81
C GLU A 89 13.03 0.82 15.94
N MET A 90 13.98 1.52 16.57
CA MET A 90 15.12 2.14 15.92
C MET A 90 16.41 1.48 16.38
N TYR A 91 17.43 1.50 15.52
CA TYR A 91 18.81 1.27 15.94
C TYR A 91 19.35 2.49 16.70
N ASP A 92 20.44 2.31 17.45
CA ASP A 92 21.12 3.39 18.17
C ASP A 92 21.60 4.53 17.26
N ASP A 93 21.78 4.26 15.97
CA ASP A 93 22.15 5.24 14.94
C ASP A 93 20.96 6.00 14.33
N GLY A 94 19.75 5.81 14.88
CA GLY A 94 18.51 6.47 14.46
C GLY A 94 17.85 5.86 13.22
N ARG A 95 18.41 4.81 12.63
CA ARG A 95 17.76 4.12 11.50
C ARG A 95 16.58 3.27 11.97
N PRO A 96 15.47 3.23 11.23
CA PRO A 96 14.38 2.29 11.50
C PRO A 96 14.88 0.84 11.46
N LYS A 97 14.56 0.08 12.50
CA LYS A 97 14.89 -1.35 12.63
C LYS A 97 13.69 -2.22 12.28
N ASP A 98 12.55 -1.95 12.91
CA ASP A 98 11.29 -2.65 12.66
C ASP A 98 10.12 -1.76 13.06
N TRP A 99 8.95 -1.99 12.47
CA TRP A 99 7.73 -1.34 12.93
C TRP A 99 6.51 -2.24 12.75
N ILE A 100 5.73 -2.36 13.82
CA ILE A 100 4.65 -3.35 13.94
C ILE A 100 3.34 -2.62 14.20
N SER A 101 2.37 -2.83 13.30
CA SER A 101 1.03 -2.27 13.46
C SER A 101 0.10 -3.31 14.05
N ARG A 102 -0.32 -3.12 15.30
CA ARG A 102 -1.35 -3.96 15.93
C ARG A 102 -2.73 -3.39 15.60
N VAL A 103 -3.48 -4.12 14.78
CA VAL A 103 -4.80 -3.70 14.29
C VAL A 103 -5.91 -4.58 14.80
N GLU A 104 -7.06 -3.97 15.07
CA GLU A 104 -8.31 -4.64 15.39
C GLU A 104 -9.24 -4.57 14.17
N VAL A 105 -9.78 -5.72 13.78
CA VAL A 105 -10.84 -5.78 12.76
C VAL A 105 -12.18 -5.80 13.47
N LEU A 106 -12.99 -4.80 13.17
CA LEU A 106 -14.31 -4.58 13.74
C LEU A 106 -15.38 -4.88 12.70
N ASN A 107 -16.48 -5.51 13.12
CA ASN A 107 -17.69 -5.65 12.33
C ASN A 107 -18.80 -4.84 13.01
N GLY A 108 -19.02 -3.60 12.58
CA GLY A 108 -19.82 -2.65 13.34
C GLY A 108 -19.11 -2.25 14.65
N LYS A 109 -19.69 -2.59 15.80
CA LYS A 109 -19.14 -2.24 17.13
C LYS A 109 -18.31 -3.35 17.78
N ASP A 110 -18.43 -4.59 17.29
CA ASP A 110 -17.78 -5.74 17.92
C ASP A 110 -16.38 -5.98 17.34
N VAL A 111 -15.42 -6.22 18.22
CA VAL A 111 -14.06 -6.63 17.85
C VAL A 111 -14.11 -8.09 17.43
N GLU A 112 -13.89 -8.34 16.14
CA GLU A 112 -13.83 -9.69 15.60
C GLU A 112 -12.49 -10.33 16.01
N LYS A 113 -11.38 -9.61 15.79
CA LYS A 113 -10.04 -10.12 16.08
C LYS A 113 -8.95 -9.05 16.03
N THR A 114 -7.87 -9.26 16.77
CA THR A 114 -6.64 -8.45 16.71
C THR A 114 -5.55 -9.19 15.94
N PHE A 115 -4.80 -8.46 15.12
CA PHE A 115 -3.71 -8.98 14.31
C PHE A 115 -2.51 -8.02 14.33
N SER A 116 -1.30 -8.54 14.09
CA SER A 116 -0.14 -7.72 13.75
C SER A 116 0.02 -7.65 12.23
N ILE A 117 0.41 -6.47 11.75
CA ILE A 117 0.90 -6.24 10.41
C ILE A 117 2.36 -5.84 10.54
N GLU A 118 3.22 -6.50 9.77
CA GLU A 118 4.67 -6.28 9.74
C GLU A 118 5.12 -6.22 8.27
N VAL A 119 6.32 -5.72 8.04
CA VAL A 119 6.94 -5.75 6.71
C VAL A 119 7.01 -7.21 6.22
N ASN A 120 6.58 -7.46 4.98
CA ASN A 120 6.48 -8.78 4.36
C ASN A 120 5.48 -9.77 5.00
N LYS A 121 4.75 -9.39 6.06
CA LYS A 121 3.67 -10.19 6.66
C LYS A 121 2.32 -9.47 6.55
N PRO A 122 1.70 -9.44 5.35
CA PRO A 122 0.44 -8.72 5.15
C PRO A 122 -0.74 -9.43 5.81
N LEU A 123 -1.66 -8.64 6.37
CA LEU A 123 -2.92 -9.14 6.90
C LEU A 123 -3.93 -9.39 5.76
N ARG A 124 -4.67 -10.49 5.85
CA ARG A 124 -5.75 -10.82 4.92
C ARG A 124 -7.10 -10.75 5.64
N VAL A 125 -7.97 -9.86 5.18
CA VAL A 125 -9.34 -9.71 5.67
C VAL A 125 -10.28 -9.88 4.49
N GLY A 126 -10.95 -11.03 4.38
CA GLY A 126 -11.79 -11.36 3.23
C GLY A 126 -11.03 -11.26 1.90
N ARG A 127 -11.43 -10.33 1.03
CA ARG A 127 -10.77 -10.04 -0.27
C ARG A 127 -9.64 -9.01 -0.19
N TYR A 128 -9.45 -8.38 0.96
CA TYR A 128 -8.49 -7.31 1.18
C TYR A 128 -7.17 -7.90 1.67
N ARG A 129 -6.07 -7.39 1.12
CA ARG A 129 -4.72 -7.62 1.64
C ARG A 129 -4.17 -6.28 2.08
N ILE A 130 -3.77 -6.20 3.33
CA ILE A 130 -3.32 -4.97 3.97
C ILE A 130 -1.82 -5.12 4.20
N PHE A 131 -1.04 -4.28 3.55
CA PHE A 131 0.40 -4.28 3.62
C PHE A 131 0.88 -3.13 4.49
N GLN A 132 1.94 -3.38 5.23
CA GLN A 132 2.76 -2.33 5.82
C GLN A 132 3.55 -1.65 4.69
N SER A 133 3.24 -0.39 4.36
CA SER A 133 3.90 0.30 3.23
C SER A 133 4.79 1.46 3.63
N SER A 134 4.41 2.19 4.67
CA SER A 134 5.11 3.42 5.10
C SER A 134 4.82 3.72 6.57
N TYR A 135 5.48 4.75 7.08
CA TYR A 135 5.16 5.38 8.36
C TYR A 135 5.34 6.88 8.22
N LYS A 136 4.69 7.67 9.07
CA LYS A 136 4.89 9.11 9.16
C LYS A 136 5.00 9.48 10.64
N ASN A 137 5.91 10.37 10.98
CA ASN A 137 5.90 10.99 12.30
C ASN A 137 5.27 12.38 12.12
N ASP A 138 4.17 12.61 12.81
CA ASP A 138 3.54 13.93 12.91
C ASP A 138 3.91 14.51 14.27
N ALA A 139 4.34 15.77 14.29
CA ALA A 139 4.64 16.47 15.52
C ALA A 139 3.58 17.55 15.76
N VAL A 140 3.22 17.78 17.01
CA VAL A 140 2.33 18.85 17.43
C VAL A 140 3.03 19.63 18.52
N ALA A 141 3.32 20.91 18.25
CA ALA A 141 3.84 21.81 19.25
C ALA A 141 2.67 22.37 20.07
N VAL A 142 2.74 22.24 21.40
CA VAL A 142 1.72 22.73 22.33
C VAL A 142 2.28 23.92 23.07
N PHE A 143 1.82 25.11 22.69
CA PHE A 143 2.15 26.35 23.36
C PHE A 143 1.15 26.65 24.48
N GLU A 144 1.62 27.27 25.56
CA GLU A 144 0.79 27.77 26.65
C GLU A 144 0.96 29.28 26.76
N ARG A 145 -0.17 30.00 26.70
CA ARG A 145 -0.24 31.46 26.81
C ARG A 145 -1.40 31.83 27.71
N ASP A 146 -1.14 32.58 28.77
CA ASP A 146 -2.17 33.06 29.70
C ASP A 146 -3.06 31.93 30.28
N GLY A 147 -2.51 30.72 30.40
CA GLY A 147 -3.23 29.51 30.86
C GLY A 147 -4.04 28.79 29.79
N GLU A 148 -4.08 29.28 28.55
CA GLU A 148 -4.67 28.59 27.40
C GLU A 148 -3.62 27.83 26.58
N LYS A 149 -3.97 26.62 26.15
CA LYS A 149 -3.11 25.80 25.30
C LYS A 149 -3.46 25.98 23.82
N VAL A 150 -2.47 26.34 23.02
CA VAL A 150 -2.57 26.49 21.57
C VAL A 150 -1.70 25.43 20.92
N THR A 151 -2.30 24.60 20.07
CA THR A 151 -1.58 23.58 19.31
C THR A 151 -1.29 24.06 17.90
N ILE A 152 -0.07 23.88 17.42
CA ILE A 152 0.30 24.12 16.02
C ILE A 152 0.97 22.89 15.41
N LYS A 153 0.62 22.63 14.15
CA LYS A 153 1.19 21.54 13.34
C LYS A 153 2.22 22.07 12.34
N PRO A 154 3.13 21.21 11.83
CA PRO A 154 4.02 21.56 10.74
C PRO A 154 3.28 22.19 9.56
N GLY A 155 3.75 23.35 9.11
CA GLY A 155 3.13 24.17 8.08
C GLY A 155 2.13 25.21 8.58
N GLU A 156 1.71 25.15 9.85
CA GLU A 156 0.87 26.17 10.48
C GLU A 156 1.73 27.25 11.15
N ALA A 157 1.16 28.46 11.27
CA ALA A 157 1.80 29.56 11.96
C ALA A 157 0.82 30.22 12.94
N MET A 158 1.36 30.69 14.06
CA MET A 158 0.61 31.45 15.05
C MET A 158 1.21 32.86 15.23
N PRO A 159 0.39 33.88 15.51
CA PRO A 159 0.89 35.20 15.87
C PRO A 159 1.53 35.19 17.27
N PHE A 160 2.57 36.00 17.45
CA PHE A 160 3.16 36.33 18.76
C PHE A 160 3.45 37.83 18.84
N GLU A 161 3.93 38.31 19.99
CA GLU A 161 4.28 39.73 20.14
C GLU A 161 5.42 40.16 19.19
N GLY A 162 5.05 40.84 18.11
CA GLY A 162 5.97 41.38 17.12
C GLY A 162 6.14 40.53 15.86
N GLY A 163 5.33 39.49 15.64
CA GLY A 163 5.45 38.69 14.41
C GLY A 163 4.61 37.42 14.37
N PHE A 164 5.03 36.48 13.52
CA PHE A 164 4.46 35.13 13.44
C PHE A 164 5.56 34.07 13.59
N ILE A 165 5.20 32.97 14.26
CA ILE A 165 6.04 31.79 14.39
C ILE A 165 5.35 30.64 13.65
N GLY A 166 6.02 30.12 12.62
CA GLY A 166 5.58 28.99 11.81
C GLY A 166 6.31 27.72 12.21
N PHE A 167 5.60 26.63 12.47
CA PHE A 167 6.21 25.34 12.78
C PHE A 167 6.65 24.67 11.48
N LEU A 168 7.95 24.36 11.34
CA LEU A 168 8.49 23.69 10.15
C LEU A 168 8.47 22.18 10.29
N GLU A 169 9.20 21.68 11.27
CA GLU A 169 9.47 20.25 11.47
C GLU A 169 9.99 20.03 12.89
N TYR A 170 10.02 18.78 13.35
CA TYR A 170 10.74 18.42 14.56
C TYR A 170 12.05 17.72 14.19
N GLN A 171 13.04 17.82 15.06
CA GLN A 171 14.33 17.16 14.91
C GLN A 171 14.65 16.40 16.19
N SER A 172 14.99 15.13 16.08
CA SER A 172 15.47 14.34 17.21
C SER A 172 16.97 14.59 17.39
N THR A 173 17.35 15.22 18.50
CA THR A 173 18.74 15.47 18.91
C THR A 173 19.11 14.56 20.10
N PRO A 174 20.40 14.42 20.44
CA PRO A 174 20.82 13.70 21.65
C PRO A 174 20.24 14.27 22.95
N GLU A 175 19.84 15.55 22.96
CA GLU A 175 19.24 16.23 24.11
C GLU A 175 17.73 16.03 24.20
N GLY A 176 17.08 15.60 23.12
CA GLY A 176 15.64 15.37 23.04
C GLY A 176 15.05 15.75 21.68
N ASN A 177 13.72 15.77 21.59
CA ASN A 177 13.05 16.28 20.40
C ASN A 177 12.96 17.81 20.47
N ALA A 178 13.53 18.49 19.48
CA ALA A 178 13.43 19.93 19.29
C ALA A 178 12.41 20.25 18.19
N ALA A 179 11.56 21.24 18.40
CA ALA A 179 10.69 21.78 17.37
C ALA A 179 11.38 22.94 16.66
N VAL A 180 11.46 22.86 15.34
CA VAL A 180 12.08 23.88 14.48
C VAL A 180 11.00 24.81 13.97
N PHE A 181 11.19 26.11 14.21
CA PHE A 181 10.26 27.15 13.78
C PHE A 181 10.93 28.19 12.89
N ILE A 182 10.13 28.80 12.01
CA ILE A 182 10.47 30.06 11.35
C ILE A 182 9.78 31.19 12.10
N GLN A 183 10.58 32.10 12.63
CA GLN A 183 10.12 33.37 13.14
C GLN A 183 10.20 34.42 12.03
N GLU A 184 9.13 35.17 11.82
CA GLU A 184 9.14 36.40 11.02
C GLU A 184 8.85 37.59 11.95
N LYS A 185 9.85 38.46 12.14
CA LYS A 185 9.77 39.68 12.97
C LYS A 185 10.44 40.83 12.24
N ASP A 186 9.76 41.98 12.17
CA ASP A 186 10.23 43.20 11.49
C ASP A 186 10.71 42.96 10.03
N GLY A 187 10.03 42.06 9.31
CA GLY A 187 10.36 41.70 7.93
C GLY A 187 11.58 40.79 7.75
N LYS A 188 12.18 40.30 8.85
CA LYS A 188 13.29 39.34 8.83
C LYS A 188 12.79 37.95 9.23
N ARG A 189 13.16 36.94 8.43
CA ARG A 189 12.91 35.52 8.72
C ARG A 189 14.14 34.88 9.35
N THR A 190 13.98 34.25 10.50
CA THR A 190 15.02 33.49 11.20
C THR A 190 14.49 32.14 11.64
N GLN A 191 15.33 31.12 11.56
CA GLN A 191 15.01 29.79 12.06
C GLN A 191 15.45 29.68 13.52
N ILE A 192 14.59 29.12 14.35
CA ILE A 192 14.85 28.86 15.77
C ILE A 192 14.46 27.41 16.09
N SER A 193 15.14 26.80 17.04
CA SER A 193 14.78 25.49 17.57
C SER A 193 14.41 25.65 19.04
N LEU A 194 13.28 25.11 19.44
CA LEU A 194 12.80 25.15 20.82
C LEU A 194 12.56 23.74 21.35
N PHE A 195 12.96 23.50 22.58
CA PHE A 195 12.63 22.28 23.33
C PHE A 195 11.37 22.49 24.17
N ALA A 196 10.68 21.39 24.49
CA ALA A 196 9.57 21.44 25.44
C ALA A 196 10.07 21.99 26.80
N GLY A 197 9.37 22.99 27.33
CA GLY A 197 9.72 23.75 28.53
C GLY A 197 10.41 25.09 28.27
N GLU A 198 10.76 25.43 27.03
CA GLU A 198 11.37 26.72 26.70
C GLU A 198 10.32 27.82 26.42
N ASP A 199 10.58 29.02 26.94
CA ASP A 199 9.79 30.21 26.64
C ASP A 199 10.27 30.88 25.36
N PHE A 200 9.33 31.25 24.51
CA PHE A 200 9.57 32.06 23.33
C PHE A 200 8.66 33.28 23.34
N SER A 201 9.26 34.45 23.59
CA SER A 201 8.57 35.75 23.56
C SER A 201 7.31 35.79 24.45
N GLY A 202 7.38 35.20 25.65
CA GLY A 202 6.26 35.15 26.60
C GLY A 202 5.24 34.06 26.33
N ILE A 203 5.56 33.12 25.44
CA ILE A 203 4.75 31.94 25.15
C ILE A 203 5.60 30.70 25.43
N LEU A 204 5.18 29.88 26.38
CA LEU A 204 5.88 28.66 26.77
C LEU A 204 5.56 27.54 25.78
N LEU A 205 6.57 26.90 25.19
CA LEU A 205 6.37 25.61 24.53
C LEU A 205 6.17 24.54 25.60
N SER A 206 4.93 24.35 26.04
CA SER A 206 4.61 23.43 27.14
C SER A 206 4.93 21.97 26.82
N ASP A 207 4.73 21.54 25.56
CA ASP A 207 4.95 20.16 25.13
C ASP A 207 5.22 20.06 23.63
N LEU A 208 5.89 18.99 23.22
CA LEU A 208 6.11 18.60 21.84
C LEU A 208 5.69 17.15 21.66
N LEU A 209 4.45 16.97 21.23
CA LEU A 209 3.86 15.64 21.05
C LEU A 209 4.26 15.10 19.68
N VAL A 210 5.05 14.04 19.65
CA VAL A 210 5.38 13.31 18.42
C VAL A 210 4.54 12.04 18.38
N HIS A 211 3.66 11.95 17.39
CA HIS A 211 2.85 10.77 17.15
C HIS A 211 3.27 10.10 15.85
N SER A 212 3.47 8.80 15.92
CA SER A 212 3.77 7.99 14.74
C SER A 212 2.49 7.42 14.15
N GLU A 213 2.32 7.59 12.85
CA GLU A 213 1.25 7.05 12.04
C GLU A 213 1.76 5.86 11.23
N SER A 214 0.98 4.79 11.22
CA SER A 214 1.22 3.63 10.37
C SER A 214 0.59 3.83 9.00
N GLY A 215 1.40 3.72 7.95
CA GLY A 215 0.95 3.71 6.56
C GLY A 215 0.59 2.29 6.12
N LEU A 216 -0.70 2.05 5.97
CA LEU A 216 -1.26 0.77 5.55
C LEU A 216 -1.78 0.85 4.12
N GLN A 217 -1.26 -0.01 3.24
CA GLN A 217 -1.73 -0.14 1.87
C GLN A 217 -2.78 -1.25 1.79
N VAL A 218 -4.03 -0.88 1.55
CA VAL A 218 -5.15 -1.79 1.34
C VAL A 218 -5.24 -2.11 -0.15
N VAL A 219 -5.07 -3.39 -0.50
CA VAL A 219 -5.10 -3.87 -1.88
C VAL A 219 -6.22 -4.88 -2.06
N THR A 220 -7.01 -4.70 -3.11
CA THR A 220 -7.91 -5.74 -3.62
C THR A 220 -7.58 -6.07 -5.07
N GLN A 221 -7.70 -7.34 -5.43
CA GLN A 221 -7.58 -7.78 -6.81
C GLN A 221 -8.52 -8.95 -7.06
N LYS A 222 -9.19 -8.96 -8.22
CA LYS A 222 -10.02 -10.06 -8.68
C LYS A 222 -9.25 -10.86 -9.72
N GLY A 223 -9.78 -12.02 -10.13
CA GLY A 223 -9.22 -12.75 -11.26
C GLY A 223 -8.04 -13.68 -10.96
N ILE A 224 -7.50 -13.71 -9.74
CA ILE A 224 -6.40 -14.64 -9.39
C ILE A 224 -6.80 -16.11 -9.60
N ILE A 225 -8.08 -16.45 -9.37
CA ILE A 225 -8.62 -17.79 -9.62
C ILE A 225 -8.53 -18.15 -11.12
N LEU A 226 -8.78 -17.19 -12.01
CA LEU A 226 -8.66 -17.41 -13.47
C LEU A 226 -7.21 -17.70 -13.87
N ILE A 227 -6.23 -17.06 -13.21
CA ILE A 227 -4.81 -17.36 -13.42
C ILE A 227 -4.51 -18.81 -13.03
N TYR A 228 -4.93 -19.26 -11.84
CA TYR A 228 -4.72 -20.63 -11.41
C TYR A 228 -5.40 -21.65 -12.34
N LEU A 229 -6.63 -21.40 -12.76
CA LEU A 229 -7.32 -22.25 -13.73
C LEU A 229 -6.57 -22.32 -15.06
N SER A 230 -6.04 -21.20 -15.55
CA SER A 230 -5.24 -21.16 -16.77
C SER A 230 -3.95 -21.99 -16.64
N LEU A 231 -3.27 -21.89 -15.50
CA LEU A 231 -2.05 -22.67 -15.22
C LEU A 231 -2.35 -24.18 -15.12
N ILE A 232 -3.46 -24.56 -14.48
CA ILE A 232 -3.88 -25.98 -14.40
C ILE A 232 -4.16 -26.53 -15.80
N LEU A 233 -4.91 -25.79 -16.63
CA LEU A 233 -5.19 -26.20 -18.02
C LEU A 233 -3.91 -26.31 -18.85
N LEU A 234 -2.93 -25.42 -18.62
CA LEU A 234 -1.63 -25.49 -19.27
C LEU A 234 -0.88 -26.78 -18.89
N CYS A 235 -0.85 -27.13 -17.60
CA CYS A 235 -0.26 -28.39 -17.12
C CYS A 235 -0.93 -29.61 -17.74
N ILE A 236 -2.26 -29.64 -17.80
CA ILE A 236 -3.03 -30.72 -18.44
C ILE A 236 -2.69 -30.80 -19.94
N GLY A 237 -2.64 -29.66 -20.63
CA GLY A 237 -2.34 -29.59 -22.06
C GLY A 237 -0.94 -30.12 -22.38
N MET A 238 0.05 -29.76 -21.56
CA MET A 238 1.41 -30.29 -21.66
C MET A 238 1.42 -31.81 -21.45
N PHE A 239 0.80 -32.30 -20.37
CA PHE A 239 0.72 -33.73 -20.08
C PHE A 239 0.10 -34.54 -21.23
N LEU A 240 -1.05 -34.10 -21.74
CA LEU A 240 -1.72 -34.73 -22.87
C LEU A 240 -0.87 -34.70 -24.15
N SER A 241 -0.13 -33.61 -24.38
CA SER A 241 0.76 -33.52 -25.54
C SER A 241 1.91 -34.53 -25.48
N PHE A 242 2.49 -34.75 -24.29
CA PHE A 242 3.52 -35.78 -24.10
C PHE A 242 2.94 -37.19 -24.25
N TYR A 243 1.79 -37.46 -23.63
CA TYR A 243 1.12 -38.75 -23.70
C TYR A 243 0.75 -39.13 -25.15
N GLN A 244 0.17 -38.19 -25.91
CA GLN A 244 -0.13 -38.39 -27.33
C GLN A 244 1.12 -38.67 -28.16
N LYS A 245 2.23 -37.97 -27.88
CA LYS A 245 3.49 -38.20 -28.58
C LYS A 245 4.10 -39.57 -28.27
N LEU A 246 4.00 -40.05 -27.03
CA LEU A 246 4.44 -41.40 -26.66
C LEU A 246 3.58 -42.46 -27.36
N GLY A 247 2.27 -42.25 -27.45
CA GLY A 247 1.37 -43.13 -28.20
C GLY A 247 1.66 -43.16 -29.70
N ASP A 248 2.12 -42.05 -30.29
CA ASP A 248 2.53 -41.99 -31.70
C ASP A 248 3.87 -42.73 -31.97
N MET A 249 4.67 -43.05 -30.93
CA MET A 249 5.98 -43.73 -31.05
C MET A 249 5.92 -45.26 -30.90
N ASN A 250 4.79 -45.80 -30.43
CA ASN A 250 4.54 -47.23 -30.27
C ASN A 250 3.65 -47.76 -31.39
#